data_AF-A0A7J6SKH8-F1
#
_entry.id   AF-A0A7J6SKH8-F1
#
_cell.length_a   1.000
_cell.length_b   1.000
_cell.length_c   1.000
_cell.angle_alpha   90.00
_cell.angle_beta   90.00
_cell.angle_gamma   90.00
#
_symmetry.space_group_name_H-M   'P 1'
#
loop_
_entity.id
_entity.type
_entity.pdbx_description
1 polymer ?
#
loop_
_entity_poly.entity_id
_entity_poly.type
_entity_poly.pdbx_seq_one_letter_code
_entity_poly.pdbx_strand_id
1 'polypeptide(L)'
;PDICSAAADPFHKLLTVTTPSTVDALPEFSSFVYCDTDPTSPTEERVILEIVSLPSSQETEFNLCCFYLPISSPLNNPELTVRIPTSTPEVKMEVQSIKNSPEIDRGNYWQLLQVQFDPPTSLYYTQITITVRPAQSLSNQAKIIVYLDEITRSPAETSNTLLFSTPGDDWTLFEYFAAWDQTLRTLTFSLRQGVTLESGRKVSFTTQPEEFVLPEEVQANNPGFMIEARSRDTVDELIPKTGVFQSDYVPGVRKFGVSKLNYTSLVPYDIVDVLFTFTCSRPLFDGNIIYLTLPGFQTSETTVPLFGPLEDYFRDSAGRFDLPANELKLEVNRTIYFSGAGAELLNPDAVPGEEIPTTLGFRNLKLPGALYENDPSLLLRNSDKMSTPQSVQSSPRVGEPLEGGEVKAFLISELSFNPMEPENPSSITLRLRPSIILYQRNTIVLHLYGFKLTSGGTEEMTSLPLENTPEADKFKNKVAEWDAVDWTLTLTVADERVIPNDIDTVVTIPWETGLKLPSKLSEGDGLLTIEALGSYIKREPIKRVPAVGPPKYITDSRLVFEPAEANAQSRLEFEFTANSDILPGTRIHF
;
A
#
# COMPACT_ATOMS: atom_id res chain seq x y z
N PRO A 1 25.03 -15.25 -39.19
CA PRO A 1 26.43 -15.71 -39.29
C PRO A 1 27.28 -14.94 -38.28
N ASP A 2 27.82 -15.65 -37.30
CA ASP A 2 28.61 -15.08 -36.20
C ASP A 2 29.97 -14.62 -36.74
N ILE A 3 30.06 -13.33 -37.07
CA ILE A 3 31.20 -12.73 -37.79
C ILE A 3 32.50 -12.76 -36.95
N CYS A 4 32.43 -13.10 -35.67
CA CYS A 4 33.60 -13.25 -34.79
C CYS A 4 34.27 -14.63 -34.84
N SER A 5 33.79 -15.58 -35.66
CA SER A 5 34.20 -17.00 -35.57
C SER A 5 35.13 -17.52 -36.68
N ALA A 6 35.58 -16.68 -37.63
CA ALA A 6 36.45 -17.14 -38.71
C ALA A 6 37.94 -17.00 -38.35
N ALA A 7 38.63 -18.15 -38.34
CA ALA A 7 40.05 -18.41 -38.09
C ALA A 7 41.05 -17.34 -38.57
N ALA A 8 41.34 -16.37 -37.71
CA ALA A 8 42.57 -15.58 -37.76
C ALA A 8 43.46 -15.96 -36.56
N ASP A 9 44.76 -15.71 -36.71
CA ASP A 9 45.79 -15.85 -35.68
C ASP A 9 45.29 -15.46 -34.27
N PRO A 10 45.48 -16.28 -33.21
CA PRO A 10 44.96 -16.00 -31.87
C PRO A 10 45.30 -14.63 -31.28
N PHE A 11 46.30 -13.94 -31.84
CA PHE A 11 46.75 -12.62 -31.41
C PHE A 11 46.12 -11.45 -32.18
N HIS A 12 45.30 -11.71 -33.20
CA HIS A 12 44.71 -10.70 -34.08
C HIS A 12 43.19 -10.92 -34.25
N LYS A 13 42.36 -10.02 -33.70
CA LYS A 13 40.90 -10.09 -33.87
C LYS A 13 40.44 -9.29 -35.08
N LEU A 14 39.83 -9.95 -36.07
CA LEU A 14 39.25 -9.30 -37.24
C LEU A 14 38.06 -8.43 -36.86
N LEU A 15 38.03 -7.19 -37.35
CA LEU A 15 36.95 -6.22 -37.16
C LEU A 15 36.24 -5.96 -38.50
N THR A 16 34.93 -5.79 -38.45
CA THR A 16 34.13 -5.51 -39.66
C THR A 16 34.06 -4.01 -39.87
N VAL A 17 34.45 -3.53 -41.05
CA VAL A 17 34.25 -2.14 -41.48
C VAL A 17 33.06 -2.08 -42.40
N THR A 18 32.14 -1.16 -42.13
CA THR A 18 31.03 -0.84 -43.02
C THR A 18 31.16 0.62 -43.48
N THR A 19 31.03 0.85 -44.78
CA THR A 19 30.98 2.22 -45.35
C THR A 19 29.52 2.60 -45.64
N PRO A 20 29.13 3.88 -45.49
CA PRO A 20 27.79 4.32 -45.84
C PRO A 20 27.51 4.12 -47.33
N SER A 21 26.36 3.52 -47.66
CA SER A 21 25.96 3.05 -49.00
C SER A 21 25.75 4.10 -50.12
N THR A 22 26.28 5.32 -49.99
CA THR A 22 25.87 6.46 -50.84
C THR A 22 26.96 7.05 -51.75
N VAL A 23 28.10 6.39 -51.95
CA VAL A 23 29.19 6.90 -52.82
C VAL A 23 29.39 6.00 -54.05
N ASP A 24 29.27 6.57 -55.26
CA ASP A 24 29.29 5.89 -56.57
C ASP A 24 30.64 5.26 -56.97
N ALA A 25 31.69 5.41 -56.15
CA ALA A 25 32.94 4.69 -56.29
C ALA A 25 33.40 4.25 -54.90
N LEU A 26 33.31 2.95 -54.62
CA LEU A 26 33.87 2.35 -53.41
C LEU A 26 35.40 2.54 -53.47
N PRO A 27 36.04 3.07 -52.42
CA PRO A 27 37.50 2.98 -52.31
C PRO A 27 37.91 1.51 -52.38
N GLU A 28 38.95 1.18 -53.14
CA GLU A 28 39.54 -0.15 -53.06
C GLU A 28 40.20 -0.27 -51.67
N PHE A 29 39.71 -1.19 -50.84
CA PHE A 29 40.27 -1.50 -49.52
C PHE A 29 40.80 -2.93 -49.52
N SER A 30 41.99 -3.19 -48.94
CA SER A 30 42.31 -4.53 -48.45
C SER A 30 41.52 -4.70 -47.14
N SER A 31 40.54 -5.59 -47.13
CA SER A 31 39.52 -5.68 -46.09
C SER A 31 40.01 -6.36 -44.81
N PHE A 32 40.97 -5.76 -44.09
CA PHE A 32 41.41 -6.26 -42.80
C PHE A 32 41.67 -5.12 -41.81
N VAL A 33 40.80 -5.01 -40.80
CA VAL A 33 41.05 -4.25 -39.58
C VAL A 33 41.29 -5.25 -38.48
N TYR A 34 42.36 -5.08 -37.73
CA TYR A 34 42.65 -5.95 -36.61
C TYR A 34 43.12 -5.18 -35.38
N CYS A 35 42.81 -5.72 -34.22
CA CYS A 35 43.42 -5.31 -32.96
C CYS A 35 44.59 -6.24 -32.67
N ASP A 36 45.78 -5.68 -32.52
CA ASP A 36 46.98 -6.42 -32.11
C ASP A 36 46.95 -6.64 -30.60
N THR A 37 46.88 -7.90 -30.20
CA THR A 37 46.81 -8.33 -28.80
C THR A 37 48.05 -9.11 -28.37
N ASP A 38 49.11 -9.13 -29.20
CA ASP A 38 50.38 -9.77 -28.85
C ASP A 38 51.18 -8.87 -27.88
N PRO A 39 51.43 -9.31 -26.63
CA PRO A 39 52.14 -8.53 -25.63
C PRO A 39 53.62 -8.27 -25.93
N THR A 40 54.13 -8.86 -27.01
CA THR A 40 55.50 -8.66 -27.48
C THR A 40 55.58 -7.76 -28.73
N SER A 41 54.44 -7.35 -29.27
CA SER A 41 54.37 -6.56 -30.49
C SER A 41 54.59 -5.06 -30.24
N PRO A 42 55.36 -4.36 -31.10
CA PRO A 42 55.49 -2.89 -31.02
C PRO A 42 54.19 -2.13 -31.36
N THR A 43 53.14 -2.86 -31.74
CA THR A 43 51.79 -2.36 -32.02
C THR A 43 50.71 -2.92 -31.08
N GLU A 44 51.10 -3.55 -29.97
CA GLU A 44 50.18 -3.95 -28.89
C GLU A 44 49.21 -2.80 -28.53
N GLU A 45 47.93 -3.15 -28.33
CA GLU A 45 46.82 -2.22 -28.00
C GLU A 45 46.43 -1.23 -29.12
N ARG A 46 46.90 -1.42 -30.35
CA ARG A 46 46.52 -0.57 -31.50
C ARG A 46 45.46 -1.24 -32.37
N VAL A 47 44.51 -0.44 -32.81
CA VAL A 47 43.64 -0.77 -33.96
C VAL A 47 44.37 -0.36 -35.22
N ILE A 48 44.68 -1.32 -36.09
CA ILE A 48 45.38 -1.07 -37.34
C ILE A 48 44.37 -1.10 -38.48
N LEU A 49 44.30 0.03 -39.20
CA LEU A 49 43.53 0.18 -40.44
C LEU A 49 44.51 0.19 -41.60
N GLU A 50 44.55 -0.86 -42.42
CA GLU A 50 45.31 -0.85 -43.67
C GLU A 50 44.44 -0.22 -44.78
N ILE A 51 44.91 0.88 -45.34
CA ILE A 51 44.13 1.66 -46.31
C ILE A 51 44.92 1.77 -47.61
N VAL A 52 44.37 1.23 -48.70
CA VAL A 52 45.04 1.17 -50.01
C VAL A 52 45.00 2.54 -50.70
N SER A 53 43.87 3.26 -50.63
CA SER A 53 43.78 4.65 -51.08
C SER A 53 42.68 5.43 -50.34
N LEU A 54 42.97 6.69 -50.01
CA LEU A 54 42.04 7.65 -49.41
C LEU A 54 42.07 8.94 -50.24
N PRO A 55 40.99 9.29 -50.97
CA PRO A 55 40.96 10.55 -51.71
C PRO A 55 40.95 11.75 -50.74
N SER A 56 41.81 12.73 -51.01
CA SER A 56 42.13 13.85 -50.11
C SER A 56 40.99 14.87 -49.87
N SER A 57 39.81 14.64 -50.46
CA SER A 57 38.66 15.54 -50.41
C SER A 57 37.33 14.86 -50.07
N GLN A 58 37.35 13.59 -49.61
CA GLN A 58 36.15 12.90 -49.17
C GLN A 58 36.19 12.66 -47.67
N GLU A 59 35.10 13.00 -46.99
CA GLU A 59 34.88 12.56 -45.61
C GLU A 59 34.74 11.03 -45.62
N THR A 60 35.54 10.37 -44.79
CA THR A 60 35.50 8.92 -44.66
C THR A 60 35.11 8.59 -43.22
N GLU A 61 34.05 7.81 -43.07
CA GLU A 61 33.55 7.35 -41.77
C GLU A 61 33.91 5.87 -41.56
N PHE A 62 34.42 5.55 -40.37
CA PHE A 62 34.69 4.18 -39.94
C PHE A 62 33.80 3.82 -38.77
N ASN A 63 32.91 2.85 -38.96
CA ASN A 63 32.11 2.27 -37.88
C ASN A 63 32.78 1.00 -37.37
N LEU A 64 33.34 1.10 -36.16
CA LEU A 64 34.01 0.01 -35.45
C LEU A 64 33.14 -0.44 -34.26
N CYS A 65 32.86 -1.73 -34.14
CA CYS A 65 32.01 -2.28 -33.08
C CYS A 65 32.74 -3.27 -32.15
N CYS A 66 32.09 -3.64 -31.04
CA CYS A 66 32.51 -4.70 -30.13
C CYS A 66 33.78 -4.43 -29.28
N PHE A 67 34.04 -3.16 -28.94
CA PHE A 67 35.10 -2.76 -28.00
C PHE A 67 34.56 -2.62 -26.58
N TYR A 68 35.40 -2.95 -25.59
CA TYR A 68 35.21 -2.50 -24.21
C TYR A 68 35.87 -1.14 -24.06
N LEU A 69 35.09 -0.13 -23.65
CA LEU A 69 35.60 1.22 -23.40
C LEU A 69 36.44 1.26 -22.11
N PRO A 70 37.43 2.15 -22.00
CA PRO A 70 38.16 2.37 -20.76
C PRO A 70 37.24 2.90 -19.65
N ILE A 71 37.58 2.63 -18.39
CA ILE A 71 36.79 2.97 -17.18
C ILE A 71 36.44 4.46 -17.11
N SER A 72 37.34 5.31 -17.60
CA SER A 72 37.09 6.73 -17.81
C SER A 72 37.96 7.24 -18.94
N SER A 73 37.49 8.25 -19.66
CA SER A 73 38.28 8.98 -20.65
C SER A 73 37.82 10.44 -20.64
N PRO A 74 38.73 11.42 -20.50
CA PRO A 74 38.34 12.82 -20.57
C PRO A 74 37.78 13.14 -21.96
N LEU A 75 36.96 14.19 -22.04
CA LEU A 75 36.57 14.79 -23.32
C LEU A 75 37.83 15.16 -24.11
N ASN A 76 37.90 14.76 -25.38
CA ASN A 76 39.03 14.99 -26.29
C ASN A 76 40.35 14.42 -25.74
N ASN A 77 40.34 13.15 -25.35
CA ASN A 77 41.47 12.47 -24.75
C ASN A 77 42.70 12.51 -25.68
N PRO A 78 43.80 13.19 -25.29
CA PRO A 78 44.97 13.37 -26.14
C PRO A 78 45.76 12.08 -26.37
N GLU A 79 45.54 11.06 -25.54
CA GLU A 79 46.19 9.74 -25.65
C GLU A 79 45.60 8.91 -26.80
N LEU A 80 44.36 9.20 -27.20
CA LEU A 80 43.77 8.63 -28.41
C LEU A 80 44.47 9.28 -29.60
N THR A 81 45.34 8.53 -30.26
CA THR A 81 46.16 9.04 -31.37
C THR A 81 45.94 8.24 -32.64
N VAL A 82 46.02 8.93 -33.78
CA VAL A 82 46.03 8.36 -35.12
C VAL A 82 47.43 8.51 -35.68
N ARG A 83 47.96 7.40 -36.17
CA ARG A 83 49.25 7.36 -36.86
C ARG A 83 49.07 6.68 -38.20
N ILE A 84 49.58 7.30 -39.26
CA ILE A 84 49.63 6.73 -40.61
C ILE A 84 51.08 6.38 -40.90
N PRO A 85 51.52 5.14 -40.67
CA PRO A 85 52.85 4.71 -41.08
C PRO A 85 52.86 4.60 -42.61
N THR A 86 53.60 5.48 -43.29
CA THR A 86 53.79 5.40 -44.75
C THR A 86 55.05 4.61 -45.07
N SER A 87 54.97 3.73 -46.06
CA SER A 87 56.11 2.95 -46.57
C SER A 87 56.99 3.76 -47.53
N THR A 88 56.51 4.91 -48.02
CA THR A 88 57.23 5.84 -48.90
C THR A 88 57.84 7.01 -48.12
N PRO A 89 59.14 7.31 -48.26
CA PRO A 89 59.84 8.33 -47.46
C PRO A 89 59.38 9.79 -47.66
N GLU A 90 58.55 10.06 -48.68
CA GLU A 90 58.17 11.44 -49.08
C GLU A 90 56.92 11.99 -48.37
N VAL A 91 56.13 11.18 -47.68
CA VAL A 91 54.92 11.65 -46.97
C VAL A 91 54.94 11.13 -45.53
N LYS A 92 55.54 11.86 -44.60
CA LYS A 92 55.47 11.52 -43.16
C LYS A 92 54.36 12.33 -42.51
N MET A 93 53.27 11.68 -42.12
CA MET A 93 52.30 12.28 -41.23
C MET A 93 52.76 12.06 -39.78
N GLU A 94 52.93 13.15 -39.03
CA GLU A 94 53.20 13.06 -37.60
C GLU A 94 52.00 12.47 -36.87
N VAL A 95 52.24 11.81 -35.73
CA VAL A 95 51.17 11.29 -34.87
C VAL A 95 50.26 12.45 -34.46
N GLN A 96 48.95 12.31 -34.67
CA GLN A 96 47.97 13.33 -34.31
C GLN A 96 47.01 12.76 -33.27
N SER A 97 46.64 13.53 -32.26
CA SER A 97 45.54 13.16 -31.36
C SER A 97 44.20 13.23 -32.08
N ILE A 98 43.25 12.37 -31.70
CA ILE A 98 41.86 12.44 -32.14
C ILE A 98 41.28 13.76 -31.62
N LYS A 99 40.80 14.59 -32.55
CA LYS A 99 40.40 15.97 -32.24
C LYS A 99 39.15 16.06 -31.38
N ASN A 100 38.26 15.08 -31.49
CA ASN A 100 36.99 15.03 -30.75
C ASN A 100 36.76 13.61 -30.22
N SER A 101 36.71 13.45 -28.90
CA SER A 101 36.27 12.21 -28.25
C SER A 101 35.29 12.53 -27.13
N PRO A 102 34.21 11.75 -26.93
CA PRO A 102 33.28 11.99 -25.83
C PRO A 102 33.96 11.77 -24.48
N GLU A 103 33.46 12.44 -23.45
CA GLU A 103 33.77 12.09 -22.07
C GLU A 103 33.15 10.73 -21.77
N ILE A 104 33.98 9.81 -21.29
CA ILE A 104 33.52 8.54 -20.72
C ILE A 104 33.59 8.74 -19.22
N ASP A 105 32.45 9.04 -18.62
CA ASP A 105 32.30 9.19 -17.18
C ASP A 105 32.50 7.82 -16.49
N ARG A 106 33.00 7.83 -15.25
CA ARG A 106 33.41 6.62 -14.52
C ARG A 106 32.28 5.57 -14.46
N GLY A 107 32.37 4.56 -15.31
CA GLY A 107 31.34 3.53 -15.47
C GLY A 107 31.60 2.24 -14.66
N ASN A 108 30.53 1.73 -14.02
CA ASN A 108 30.43 0.49 -13.25
C ASN A 108 31.41 0.31 -12.07
N TYR A 109 31.17 1.08 -10.99
CA TYR A 109 31.82 0.88 -9.69
C TYR A 109 31.57 -0.49 -9.05
N TRP A 110 30.53 -1.19 -9.51
CA TRP A 110 30.16 -2.53 -9.09
C TRP A 110 30.04 -3.45 -10.30
N GLN A 111 30.72 -4.60 -10.25
CA GLN A 111 30.58 -5.68 -11.23
C GLN A 111 29.30 -6.50 -11.01
N LEU A 112 28.76 -6.49 -9.78
CA LEU A 112 27.49 -7.11 -9.41
C LEU A 112 26.90 -6.36 -8.22
N LEU A 113 25.64 -5.97 -8.33
CA LEU A 113 24.80 -5.51 -7.22
C LEU A 113 23.47 -6.23 -7.29
N GLN A 114 23.09 -6.93 -6.24
CA GLN A 114 21.81 -7.60 -6.17
C GLN A 114 21.22 -7.53 -4.75
N VAL A 115 19.91 -7.30 -4.67
CA VAL A 115 19.11 -7.47 -3.44
C VAL A 115 18.05 -8.54 -3.68
N GLN A 116 17.90 -9.44 -2.70
CA GLN A 116 16.96 -10.55 -2.70
C GLN A 116 16.18 -10.60 -1.37
N PHE A 117 14.92 -11.00 -1.44
CA PHE A 117 14.03 -11.18 -0.29
C PHE A 117 13.60 -12.63 -0.12
N ASP A 118 13.62 -13.15 1.10
CA ASP A 118 13.17 -14.51 1.42
C ASP A 118 12.37 -14.58 2.74
N PRO A 119 11.03 -14.80 2.68
CA PRO A 119 10.20 -14.83 1.48
C PRO A 119 9.95 -13.41 0.92
N PRO A 120 9.73 -13.25 -0.39
CA PRO A 120 9.36 -11.96 -1.00
C PRO A 120 7.85 -11.68 -0.84
N THR A 121 7.36 -11.64 0.41
CA THR A 121 5.93 -11.48 0.73
C THR A 121 5.68 -10.16 1.42
N SER A 122 4.78 -9.34 0.86
CA SER A 122 4.39 -8.05 1.41
C SER A 122 3.91 -8.15 2.85
N LEU A 123 4.29 -7.15 3.66
CA LEU A 123 3.90 -7.04 5.07
C LEU A 123 4.25 -8.28 5.91
N TYR A 124 5.23 -9.06 5.47
CA TYR A 124 5.72 -10.25 6.16
C TYR A 124 7.20 -10.09 6.53
N TYR A 125 7.61 -10.84 7.55
CA TYR A 125 9.01 -10.91 7.93
C TYR A 125 9.83 -11.55 6.81
N THR A 126 10.93 -10.91 6.44
CA THR A 126 11.80 -11.37 5.36
C THR A 126 13.26 -11.34 5.78
N GLN A 127 14.05 -12.24 5.22
CA GLN A 127 15.50 -12.12 5.17
C GLN A 127 15.89 -11.31 3.95
N ILE A 128 16.81 -10.36 4.13
CA ILE A 128 17.35 -9.56 3.04
C ILE A 128 18.75 -10.09 2.73
N THR A 129 18.96 -10.52 1.48
CA THR A 129 20.27 -10.93 0.99
C THR A 129 20.80 -9.87 0.00
N ILE A 130 21.90 -9.22 0.37
CA ILE A 130 22.59 -8.24 -0.46
C ILE A 130 23.87 -8.87 -1.00
N THR A 131 24.03 -8.90 -2.32
CA THR A 131 25.21 -9.43 -2.99
C THR A 131 25.93 -8.33 -3.73
N VAL A 132 27.21 -8.13 -3.42
CA VAL A 132 28.06 -7.11 -4.02
C VAL A 132 29.33 -7.71 -4.62
N ARG A 133 29.82 -7.10 -5.69
CA ARG A 133 31.15 -7.34 -6.26
C ARG A 133 31.73 -6.01 -6.70
N PRO A 134 32.66 -5.39 -5.95
CA PRO A 134 33.18 -4.08 -6.31
C PRO A 134 34.11 -4.17 -7.52
N ALA A 135 34.14 -3.13 -8.36
CA ALA A 135 35.06 -3.05 -9.49
C ALA A 135 36.45 -2.52 -9.10
N GLN A 136 36.59 -1.95 -7.90
CA GLN A 136 37.84 -1.50 -7.31
C GLN A 136 37.99 -2.06 -5.89
N SER A 137 39.23 -2.26 -5.42
CA SER A 137 39.45 -2.75 -4.06
C SER A 137 39.02 -1.71 -3.02
N LEU A 138 38.29 -2.14 -1.99
CA LEU A 138 37.86 -1.30 -0.86
C LEU A 138 38.71 -1.65 0.37
N SER A 139 39.35 -0.66 0.98
CA SER A 139 40.25 -0.86 2.13
C SER A 139 39.99 0.18 3.23
N ASN A 140 40.85 0.24 4.25
CA ASN A 140 40.84 1.29 5.28
C ASN A 140 39.51 1.44 6.04
N GLN A 141 38.86 0.32 6.38
CA GLN A 141 37.58 0.33 7.08
C GLN A 141 36.48 1.06 6.29
N ALA A 142 36.51 0.97 4.96
CA ALA A 142 35.43 1.45 4.12
C ALA A 142 34.08 0.87 4.55
N LYS A 143 33.04 1.68 4.37
CA LYS A 143 31.64 1.35 4.66
C LYS A 143 30.90 1.08 3.37
N ILE A 144 30.18 -0.02 3.30
CA ILE A 144 29.19 -0.30 2.25
C ILE A 144 27.83 0.06 2.84
N ILE A 145 27.16 1.03 2.24
CA ILE A 145 25.88 1.57 2.73
C ILE A 145 24.81 1.20 1.72
N VAL A 146 23.81 0.44 2.17
CA VAL A 146 22.68 -0.05 1.38
C VAL A 146 21.44 0.72 1.78
N TYR A 147 20.87 1.46 0.84
CA TYR A 147 19.61 2.18 0.98
C TYR A 147 18.48 1.21 0.64
N LEU A 148 17.58 0.99 1.59
CA LEU A 148 16.46 0.06 1.49
C LEU A 148 15.17 0.83 1.76
N ASP A 149 14.84 1.77 0.86
CA ASP A 149 13.67 2.63 1.03
C ASP A 149 12.38 1.82 1.25
N GLU A 150 11.44 2.37 2.01
CA GLU A 150 10.16 1.71 2.39
C GLU A 150 10.27 0.42 3.25
N ILE A 151 11.45 -0.19 3.40
CA ILE A 151 11.64 -1.37 4.25
C ILE A 151 11.67 -0.95 5.72
N THR A 152 10.88 -1.64 6.54
CA THR A 152 10.81 -1.38 7.98
C THR A 152 11.47 -2.49 8.78
N ARG A 153 12.20 -2.12 9.83
CA ARG A 153 12.71 -3.08 10.81
C ARG A 153 11.67 -3.24 11.94
N SER A 154 11.44 -4.48 12.38
CA SER A 154 10.52 -4.82 13.46
C SER A 154 11.19 -5.78 14.46
N PRO A 155 11.08 -5.56 15.78
CA PRO A 155 10.45 -4.41 16.43
C PRO A 155 11.30 -3.14 16.30
N ALA A 156 10.63 -1.98 16.19
CA ALA A 156 11.24 -0.68 15.91
C ALA A 156 12.22 -0.18 17.01
N GLU A 157 12.18 -0.77 18.21
CA GLU A 157 12.97 -0.37 19.38
C GLU A 157 14.27 -1.18 19.58
N THR A 158 14.69 -1.95 18.59
CA THR A 158 15.92 -2.74 18.69
C THR A 158 17.18 -1.88 18.50
N SER A 159 18.28 -2.26 19.19
CA SER A 159 19.63 -1.68 19.01
C SER A 159 19.92 -1.42 17.52
N ASN A 160 20.53 -0.29 17.16
CA ASN A 160 20.94 0.00 15.78
C ASN A 160 21.92 -1.03 15.18
N THR A 161 22.40 -1.99 15.97
CA THR A 161 23.21 -3.11 15.48
C THR A 161 22.34 -4.27 14.98
N LEU A 162 22.74 -4.87 13.87
CA LEU A 162 22.13 -6.04 13.24
C LEU A 162 23.14 -7.17 13.10
N LEU A 163 22.68 -8.40 13.34
CA LEU A 163 23.44 -9.58 13.00
C LEU A 163 23.27 -9.87 11.51
N PHE A 164 24.36 -10.19 10.83
CA PHE A 164 24.31 -10.69 9.47
C PHE A 164 25.18 -11.94 9.35
N SER A 165 24.91 -12.72 8.32
CA SER A 165 25.70 -13.88 7.94
C SER A 165 26.25 -13.67 6.53
N THR A 166 27.39 -14.29 6.24
CA THR A 166 27.96 -14.35 4.90
C THR A 166 28.31 -15.81 4.61
N PRO A 167 28.19 -16.28 3.36
CA PRO A 167 28.69 -17.60 2.99
C PRO A 167 30.22 -17.73 3.21
N GLY A 168 30.67 -18.83 3.78
CA GLY A 168 32.10 -19.13 3.95
C GLY A 168 32.82 -18.21 4.95
N ASP A 169 34.05 -17.81 4.63
CA ASP A 169 34.93 -17.03 5.52
C ASP A 169 34.84 -15.50 5.30
N ASP A 170 33.92 -15.02 4.45
CA ASP A 170 33.78 -13.60 4.12
C ASP A 170 33.42 -12.73 5.34
N TRP A 171 32.82 -13.31 6.39
CA TRP A 171 32.50 -12.63 7.64
C TRP A 171 33.75 -12.11 8.36
N THR A 172 34.92 -12.68 8.06
CA THR A 172 36.20 -12.21 8.62
C THR A 172 36.61 -10.85 8.07
N LEU A 173 36.04 -10.43 6.93
CA LEU A 173 36.37 -9.16 6.29
C LEU A 173 35.68 -7.96 6.97
N PHE A 174 34.54 -8.18 7.60
CA PHE A 174 33.63 -7.15 8.10
C PHE A 174 33.52 -7.17 9.63
N GLU A 175 33.15 -6.05 10.22
CA GLU A 175 32.72 -5.99 11.61
C GLU A 175 31.57 -6.98 11.87
N TYR A 176 31.47 -7.50 13.09
CA TYR A 176 30.53 -8.59 13.42
C TYR A 176 29.06 -8.18 13.30
N PHE A 177 28.77 -6.87 13.38
CA PHE A 177 27.43 -6.32 13.27
C PHE A 177 27.36 -5.31 12.12
N ALA A 178 26.23 -5.28 11.43
CA ALA A 178 25.85 -4.18 10.55
C ALA A 178 25.14 -3.10 11.38
N ALA A 179 25.12 -1.86 10.89
CA ALA A 179 24.35 -0.79 11.51
C ALA A 179 23.09 -0.46 10.68
N TRP A 180 21.94 -0.34 11.36
CA TRP A 180 20.67 0.10 10.78
C TRP A 180 20.35 1.51 11.23
N ASP A 181 20.02 2.37 10.26
CA ASP A 181 19.45 3.69 10.51
C ASP A 181 17.96 3.65 10.13
N GLN A 182 17.08 3.76 11.13
CA GLN A 182 15.63 3.75 10.93
C GLN A 182 15.12 4.98 10.18
N THR A 183 15.80 6.12 10.30
CA THR A 183 15.39 7.39 9.67
C THR A 183 15.77 7.39 8.20
N LEU A 184 17.01 6.96 7.89
CA LEU A 184 17.52 6.93 6.53
C LEU A 184 17.20 5.61 5.79
N ARG A 185 16.68 4.60 6.50
CA ARG A 185 16.44 3.24 5.98
C ARG A 185 17.70 2.62 5.37
N THR A 186 18.84 2.81 6.03
CA THR A 186 20.13 2.34 5.53
C THR A 186 20.71 1.21 6.37
N LEU A 187 21.24 0.19 5.70
CA LEU A 187 22.03 -0.89 6.27
C LEU A 187 23.52 -0.68 5.94
N THR A 188 24.36 -0.57 6.96
CA THR A 188 25.79 -0.26 6.81
C THR A 188 26.67 -1.42 7.26
N PHE A 189 27.55 -1.87 6.37
CA PHE A 189 28.58 -2.88 6.65
C PHE A 189 29.96 -2.22 6.65
N SER A 190 30.74 -2.40 7.72
CA SER A 190 32.08 -1.82 7.85
C SER A 190 33.16 -2.88 7.68
N LEU A 191 34.19 -2.61 6.86
CA LEU A 191 35.37 -3.47 6.80
C LEU A 191 36.19 -3.40 8.09
N ARG A 192 36.83 -4.50 8.48
CA ARG A 192 37.76 -4.52 9.62
C ARG A 192 39.04 -3.74 9.33
N GLN A 193 39.71 -3.29 10.38
CA GLN A 193 41.01 -2.67 10.25
C GLN A 193 42.04 -3.62 9.62
N GLY A 194 42.76 -3.15 8.61
CA GLY A 194 43.81 -3.91 7.93
C GLY A 194 43.30 -4.91 6.90
N VAL A 195 41.98 -4.97 6.65
CA VAL A 195 41.39 -5.81 5.61
C VAL A 195 41.13 -5.00 4.33
N THR A 196 41.34 -5.66 3.19
CA THR A 196 40.93 -5.17 1.87
C THR A 196 39.92 -6.13 1.26
N LEU A 197 38.77 -5.60 0.82
CA LEU A 197 37.86 -6.29 -0.08
C LEU A 197 38.37 -6.09 -1.51
N GLU A 198 39.00 -7.11 -2.07
CA GLU A 198 39.62 -7.02 -3.39
C GLU A 198 38.60 -6.79 -4.52
N SER A 199 39.01 -6.05 -5.55
CA SER A 199 38.26 -5.90 -6.79
C SER A 199 37.85 -7.27 -7.35
N GLY A 200 36.61 -7.39 -7.79
CA GLY A 200 36.06 -8.60 -8.37
C GLY A 200 35.67 -9.69 -7.37
N ARG A 201 35.98 -9.55 -6.08
CA ARG A 201 35.53 -10.50 -5.05
C ARG A 201 34.03 -10.35 -4.79
N LYS A 202 33.28 -11.44 -4.94
CA LYS A 202 31.84 -11.49 -4.63
C LYS A 202 31.65 -11.71 -3.13
N VAL A 203 30.81 -10.90 -2.49
CA VAL A 203 30.39 -11.08 -1.09
C VAL A 203 28.86 -11.01 -1.02
N SER A 204 28.25 -11.84 -0.20
CA SER A 204 26.82 -11.83 0.07
C SER A 204 26.56 -11.67 1.57
N PHE A 205 25.72 -10.70 1.95
CA PHE A 205 25.27 -10.43 3.31
C PHE A 205 23.82 -10.84 3.45
N THR A 206 23.50 -11.66 4.45
CA THR A 206 22.13 -12.11 4.74
C THR A 206 21.75 -11.73 6.16
N THR A 207 20.66 -10.97 6.32
CA THR A 207 20.12 -10.57 7.63
C THR A 207 19.49 -11.75 8.35
N GLN A 208 19.22 -11.63 9.66
CA GLN A 208 18.49 -12.68 10.37
C GLN A 208 17.00 -12.69 9.96
N PRO A 209 16.31 -13.84 10.07
CA PRO A 209 14.86 -13.87 9.96
C PRO A 209 14.20 -12.99 11.02
N GLU A 210 12.95 -12.57 10.76
CA GLU A 210 12.13 -11.78 11.70
C GLU A 210 12.65 -10.37 12.03
N GLU A 211 13.66 -9.86 11.32
CA GLU A 211 14.19 -8.51 11.54
C GLU A 211 13.50 -7.45 10.67
N PHE A 212 13.21 -7.77 9.41
CA PHE A 212 12.68 -6.82 8.44
C PHE A 212 11.29 -7.22 7.97
N VAL A 213 10.41 -6.22 7.83
CA VAL A 213 9.07 -6.36 7.26
C VAL A 213 9.03 -5.58 5.97
N LEU A 214 8.67 -6.28 4.89
CA LEU A 214 8.50 -5.67 3.57
C LEU A 214 7.26 -4.76 3.55
N PRO A 215 7.26 -3.68 2.76
CA PRO A 215 6.08 -2.82 2.60
C PRO A 215 4.95 -3.55 1.86
N GLU A 216 3.85 -2.83 1.60
CA GLU A 216 2.70 -3.39 0.90
C GLU A 216 3.06 -3.88 -0.51
N GLU A 217 3.96 -3.19 -1.20
CA GLU A 217 4.47 -3.56 -2.52
C GLU A 217 5.91 -3.07 -2.66
N VAL A 218 6.76 -3.86 -3.31
CA VAL A 218 8.08 -3.41 -3.78
C VAL A 218 8.18 -3.75 -5.25
N GLN A 219 8.21 -2.71 -6.09
CA GLN A 219 8.41 -2.87 -7.53
C GLN A 219 9.75 -3.56 -7.81
N ALA A 220 9.81 -4.32 -8.91
CA ALA A 220 11.08 -4.89 -9.35
C ALA A 220 12.05 -3.76 -9.72
N ASN A 221 13.29 -3.85 -9.23
CA ASN A 221 14.32 -2.82 -9.34
C ASN A 221 13.86 -1.46 -8.78
N ASN A 222 13.33 -1.47 -7.56
CA ASN A 222 12.87 -0.25 -6.89
C ASN A 222 13.97 0.84 -6.93
N PRO A 223 13.69 2.03 -7.48
CA PRO A 223 14.70 3.10 -7.60
C PRO A 223 15.21 3.62 -6.25
N GLY A 224 14.47 3.38 -5.15
CA GLY A 224 14.91 3.67 -3.79
C GLY A 224 15.99 2.71 -3.27
N PHE A 225 16.23 1.59 -3.95
CA PHE A 225 17.30 0.66 -3.60
C PHE A 225 18.61 1.06 -4.26
N MET A 226 19.51 1.61 -3.43
CA MET A 226 20.81 2.09 -3.86
C MET A 226 21.93 1.55 -2.97
N ILE A 227 23.13 1.40 -3.52
CA ILE A 227 24.33 1.04 -2.75
C ILE A 227 25.44 2.03 -3.06
N GLU A 228 26.13 2.49 -2.02
CA GLU A 228 27.35 3.30 -2.14
C GLU A 228 28.47 2.70 -1.26
N ALA A 229 29.70 3.14 -1.50
CA ALA A 229 30.81 2.88 -0.59
C ALA A 229 31.48 4.19 -0.16
N ARG A 230 31.73 4.36 1.13
CA ARG A 230 32.36 5.55 1.70
C ARG A 230 33.56 5.20 2.57
N SER A 231 34.43 6.18 2.81
CA SER A 231 35.48 6.08 3.83
C SER A 231 34.91 5.83 5.22
N ARG A 232 35.79 5.44 6.16
CA ARG A 232 35.43 5.17 7.57
C ARG A 232 34.68 6.32 8.23
N ASP A 233 35.10 7.55 7.97
CA ASP A 233 34.53 8.79 8.50
C ASP A 233 33.37 9.34 7.65
N THR A 234 32.96 8.63 6.59
CA THR A 234 31.88 8.98 5.65
C THR A 234 32.11 10.26 4.83
N VAL A 235 33.31 10.84 4.90
CA VAL A 235 33.68 12.07 4.19
C VAL A 235 33.94 11.80 2.71
N ASP A 236 34.77 10.79 2.41
CA ASP A 236 35.13 10.47 1.03
C ASP A 236 34.14 9.46 0.44
N GLU A 237 33.56 9.84 -0.70
CA GLU A 237 32.80 8.93 -1.54
C GLU A 237 33.77 8.07 -2.35
N LEU A 238 33.88 6.78 -1.99
CA LEU A 238 34.72 5.83 -2.70
C LEU A 238 34.00 5.30 -3.95
N ILE A 239 32.72 5.00 -3.79
CA ILE A 239 31.79 4.59 -4.84
C ILE A 239 30.49 5.37 -4.64
N PRO A 240 30.00 6.14 -5.64
CA PRO A 240 28.74 6.85 -5.54
C PRO A 240 27.54 5.91 -5.46
N LYS A 241 26.40 6.46 -5.01
CA LYS A 241 25.12 5.77 -4.98
C LYS A 241 24.79 5.20 -6.36
N THR A 242 24.64 3.88 -6.41
CA THR A 242 24.34 3.13 -7.63
C THR A 242 23.06 2.33 -7.39
N GLY A 243 22.13 2.34 -8.35
CA GLY A 243 20.90 1.55 -8.28
C GLY A 243 21.19 0.04 -8.23
N VAL A 244 20.34 -0.70 -7.51
CA VAL A 244 20.53 -2.14 -7.30
C VAL A 244 19.59 -2.95 -8.18
N PHE A 245 20.08 -4.07 -8.72
CA PHE A 245 19.21 -5.06 -9.33
C PHE A 245 18.47 -5.84 -8.24
N GLN A 246 17.15 -5.80 -8.23
CA GLN A 246 16.33 -6.55 -7.27
C GLN A 246 15.80 -7.80 -7.98
N SER A 247 16.21 -8.97 -7.50
CA SER A 247 15.80 -10.24 -8.13
C SER A 247 14.34 -10.58 -7.90
N ASP A 248 13.78 -10.14 -6.77
CA ASP A 248 12.46 -10.57 -6.32
C ASP A 248 11.48 -9.40 -6.34
N TYR A 249 10.40 -9.53 -7.11
CA TYR A 249 9.25 -8.66 -6.97
C TYR A 249 8.52 -8.99 -5.66
N VAL A 250 8.19 -7.98 -4.85
CA VAL A 250 7.36 -8.17 -3.64
C VAL A 250 5.95 -7.76 -4.02
N PRO A 251 5.07 -8.74 -4.30
CA PRO A 251 3.79 -8.45 -4.91
C PRO A 251 2.80 -7.92 -3.88
N GLY A 252 2.12 -6.82 -4.24
CA GLY A 252 1.04 -6.20 -3.47
C GLY A 252 0.15 -7.16 -2.67
N VAL A 253 -0.30 -6.74 -1.48
CA VAL A 253 -1.42 -7.44 -0.81
C VAL A 253 -2.59 -7.50 -1.80
N ARG A 254 -3.21 -8.68 -1.93
CA ARG A 254 -4.31 -8.86 -2.88
C ARG A 254 -5.43 -7.88 -2.55
N LYS A 255 -5.76 -7.00 -3.50
CA LYS A 255 -6.86 -6.04 -3.42
C LYS A 255 -7.90 -6.39 -4.47
N PHE A 256 -9.16 -6.09 -4.20
CA PHE A 256 -10.20 -6.34 -5.19
C PHE A 256 -10.39 -5.07 -6.01
N GLY A 257 -10.13 -5.15 -7.31
CA GLY A 257 -10.21 -4.00 -8.22
C GLY A 257 -11.65 -3.61 -8.49
N VAL A 258 -12.46 -4.56 -8.94
CA VAL A 258 -13.91 -4.45 -9.10
C VAL A 258 -14.60 -5.28 -8.02
N SER A 259 -15.68 -4.77 -7.44
CA SER A 259 -16.59 -5.56 -6.59
C SER A 259 -18.03 -5.08 -6.69
N LYS A 260 -18.92 -5.94 -7.18
CA LYS A 260 -20.32 -5.63 -7.39
C LYS A 260 -21.22 -6.77 -6.96
N LEU A 261 -22.28 -6.46 -6.24
CA LEU A 261 -23.37 -7.39 -5.97
C LEU A 261 -24.59 -7.00 -6.79
N ASN A 262 -25.36 -7.98 -7.26
CA ASN A 262 -26.67 -7.78 -7.84
C ASN A 262 -27.61 -8.89 -7.35
N TYR A 263 -28.92 -8.63 -7.35
CA TYR A 263 -29.92 -9.50 -6.74
C TYR A 263 -31.04 -9.76 -7.75
N THR A 264 -31.60 -10.98 -7.76
CA THR A 264 -32.71 -11.31 -8.68
C THR A 264 -34.05 -10.64 -8.29
N SER A 265 -34.21 -10.25 -7.03
CA SER A 265 -35.29 -9.41 -6.50
C SER A 265 -34.69 -8.32 -5.62
N LEU A 266 -35.39 -7.19 -5.44
CA LEU A 266 -35.04 -6.13 -4.48
C LEU A 266 -36.05 -6.02 -3.33
N VAL A 267 -37.01 -6.94 -3.28
CA VAL A 267 -38.04 -6.96 -2.23
C VAL A 267 -37.41 -7.49 -0.93
N PRO A 268 -37.57 -6.78 0.20
CA PRO A 268 -37.08 -7.22 1.48
C PRO A 268 -37.50 -8.65 1.83
N TYR A 269 -36.58 -9.44 2.38
CA TYR A 269 -36.83 -10.81 2.85
C TYR A 269 -37.19 -11.84 1.77
N ASP A 270 -37.16 -11.49 0.48
CA ASP A 270 -37.26 -12.46 -0.60
C ASP A 270 -36.03 -13.39 -0.60
N ILE A 271 -36.26 -14.64 -1.01
CA ILE A 271 -35.17 -15.58 -1.34
C ILE A 271 -34.73 -15.26 -2.77
N VAL A 272 -33.47 -14.90 -2.93
CA VAL A 272 -32.88 -14.43 -4.19
C VAL A 272 -31.64 -15.22 -4.55
N ASP A 273 -31.28 -15.12 -5.82
CA ASP A 273 -29.92 -15.40 -6.25
C ASP A 273 -29.12 -14.09 -6.23
N VAL A 274 -27.91 -14.17 -5.73
CA VAL A 274 -26.98 -13.03 -5.63
C VAL A 274 -25.86 -13.23 -6.63
N LEU A 275 -25.64 -12.26 -7.51
CA LEU A 275 -24.55 -12.26 -8.48
C LEU A 275 -23.42 -11.37 -7.96
N PHE A 276 -22.28 -11.97 -7.63
CA PHE A 276 -21.06 -11.30 -7.21
C PHE A 276 -20.08 -11.19 -8.37
N THR A 277 -19.83 -9.97 -8.85
CA THR A 277 -18.85 -9.69 -9.90
C THR A 277 -17.62 -9.03 -9.29
N PHE A 278 -16.43 -9.58 -9.55
CA PHE A 278 -15.20 -9.07 -8.95
C PHE A 278 -13.96 -9.23 -9.83
N THR A 279 -12.94 -8.42 -9.56
CA THR A 279 -11.55 -8.65 -9.97
C THR A 279 -10.64 -8.67 -8.75
N CYS A 280 -9.44 -9.21 -8.89
CA CYS A 280 -8.40 -9.14 -7.90
C CYS A 280 -7.09 -8.70 -8.57
N SER A 281 -6.32 -7.86 -7.90
CA SER A 281 -5.03 -7.34 -8.39
C SER A 281 -4.00 -8.45 -8.67
N ARG A 282 -4.25 -9.66 -8.17
CA ARG A 282 -3.43 -10.85 -8.40
C ARG A 282 -4.32 -12.09 -8.54
N PRO A 283 -3.81 -13.17 -9.15
CA PRO A 283 -4.50 -14.45 -9.16
C PRO A 283 -4.85 -14.93 -7.75
N LEU A 284 -6.03 -15.54 -7.63
CA LEU A 284 -6.43 -16.28 -6.44
C LEU A 284 -6.00 -17.73 -6.65
N PHE A 285 -5.01 -18.19 -5.90
CA PHE A 285 -4.48 -19.54 -6.02
C PHE A 285 -5.38 -20.56 -5.32
N ASP A 286 -5.17 -21.83 -5.63
CA ASP A 286 -5.81 -22.93 -4.90
C ASP A 286 -5.52 -22.83 -3.39
N GLY A 287 -6.55 -23.02 -2.58
CA GLY A 287 -6.53 -22.86 -1.12
C GLY A 287 -6.73 -21.43 -0.62
N ASN A 288 -6.76 -20.40 -1.48
CA ASN A 288 -7.16 -19.07 -1.05
C ASN A 288 -8.64 -19.04 -0.64
N ILE A 289 -8.98 -18.22 0.35
CA ILE A 289 -10.37 -18.03 0.80
C ILE A 289 -10.79 -16.58 0.55
N ILE A 290 -11.94 -16.38 -0.08
CA ILE A 290 -12.64 -15.09 -0.12
C ILE A 290 -13.68 -15.08 1.00
N TYR A 291 -13.69 -14.02 1.79
CA TYR A 291 -14.68 -13.75 2.81
C TYR A 291 -15.54 -12.60 2.35
N LEU A 292 -16.85 -12.82 2.28
CA LEU A 292 -17.85 -11.81 1.93
C LEU A 292 -18.78 -11.61 3.12
N THR A 293 -18.65 -10.49 3.80
CA THR A 293 -19.54 -10.10 4.89
C THR A 293 -20.84 -9.55 4.30
N LEU A 294 -21.96 -10.20 4.62
CA LEU A 294 -23.29 -9.93 4.10
C LEU A 294 -24.28 -9.70 5.26
N PRO A 295 -24.19 -8.57 5.98
CA PRO A 295 -25.01 -8.34 7.17
C PRO A 295 -26.52 -8.39 6.87
N GLY A 296 -27.25 -9.19 7.66
CA GLY A 296 -28.69 -9.36 7.54
C GLY A 296 -29.17 -10.28 6.41
N PHE A 297 -28.27 -10.79 5.57
CA PHE A 297 -28.59 -11.90 4.70
C PHE A 297 -28.81 -13.16 5.54
N GLN A 298 -29.78 -13.98 5.13
CA GLN A 298 -30.08 -15.23 5.83
C GLN A 298 -30.07 -16.39 4.84
N THR A 299 -29.87 -17.59 5.35
CA THR A 299 -30.01 -18.83 4.60
C THR A 299 -30.51 -19.91 5.54
N SER A 300 -31.37 -20.80 5.05
CA SER A 300 -31.79 -21.99 5.80
C SER A 300 -30.68 -23.04 5.91
N GLU A 301 -29.65 -22.93 5.07
CA GLU A 301 -28.56 -23.89 4.96
C GLU A 301 -27.22 -23.19 5.19
N THR A 302 -26.31 -23.83 5.93
CA THR A 302 -24.93 -23.32 6.10
C THR A 302 -24.11 -23.42 4.82
N THR A 303 -24.60 -24.18 3.83
CA THR A 303 -23.94 -24.39 2.54
C THR A 303 -24.75 -23.66 1.49
N VAL A 304 -24.13 -22.72 0.79
CA VAL A 304 -24.76 -21.89 -0.22
C VAL A 304 -24.32 -22.38 -1.59
N PRO A 305 -25.20 -22.98 -2.40
CA PRO A 305 -24.84 -23.45 -3.73
C PRO A 305 -24.34 -22.31 -4.60
N LEU A 306 -23.20 -22.50 -5.25
CA LEU A 306 -22.67 -21.56 -6.22
C LEU A 306 -23.23 -21.86 -7.61
N PHE A 307 -23.19 -20.88 -8.50
CA PHE A 307 -23.48 -21.09 -9.91
C PHE A 307 -22.75 -20.10 -10.81
N GLY A 308 -22.67 -20.41 -12.10
CA GLY A 308 -22.06 -19.55 -13.11
C GLY A 308 -20.66 -20.02 -13.52
N PRO A 309 -19.92 -19.21 -14.30
CA PRO A 309 -18.67 -19.65 -14.94
C PRO A 309 -17.57 -20.09 -13.97
N LEU A 310 -17.58 -19.58 -12.73
CA LEU A 310 -16.59 -19.89 -11.71
C LEU A 310 -17.03 -20.96 -10.71
N GLU A 311 -18.20 -21.57 -10.85
CA GLU A 311 -18.71 -22.54 -9.87
C GLU A 311 -17.69 -23.65 -9.53
N ASP A 312 -17.10 -24.25 -10.56
CA ASP A 312 -16.11 -25.34 -10.43
C ASP A 312 -14.73 -24.89 -9.94
N TYR A 313 -14.50 -23.57 -9.78
CA TYR A 313 -13.27 -22.98 -9.22
C TYR A 313 -13.30 -22.87 -7.70
N PHE A 314 -14.42 -23.21 -7.07
CA PHE A 314 -14.57 -23.23 -5.62
C PHE A 314 -14.84 -24.65 -5.12
N ARG A 315 -14.36 -24.95 -3.91
CA ARG A 315 -14.51 -26.26 -3.29
C ARG A 315 -15.99 -26.64 -3.18
N ASP A 316 -16.31 -27.86 -3.58
CA ASP A 316 -17.66 -28.44 -3.58
C ASP A 316 -18.71 -27.63 -4.38
N SER A 317 -18.29 -26.69 -5.23
CA SER A 317 -19.20 -25.76 -5.92
C SER A 317 -20.14 -25.03 -4.93
N ALA A 318 -19.65 -24.78 -3.72
CA ALA A 318 -20.45 -24.27 -2.61
C ALA A 318 -19.65 -23.29 -1.73
N GLY A 319 -20.34 -22.25 -1.25
CA GLY A 319 -19.84 -21.40 -0.17
C GLY A 319 -20.31 -21.88 1.20
N ARG A 320 -19.59 -21.54 2.26
CA ARG A 320 -19.99 -21.81 3.65
C ARG A 320 -20.43 -20.50 4.30
N PHE A 321 -21.71 -20.38 4.64
CA PHE A 321 -22.27 -19.19 5.29
C PHE A 321 -22.23 -19.35 6.81
N ASP A 322 -21.43 -18.51 7.44
CA ASP A 322 -21.31 -18.39 8.89
C ASP A 322 -22.39 -17.42 9.38
N LEU A 323 -23.54 -17.96 9.78
CA LEU A 323 -24.71 -17.16 10.22
C LEU A 323 -24.36 -16.20 11.39
N PRO A 324 -23.68 -16.64 12.47
CA PRO A 324 -23.26 -15.73 13.53
C PRO A 324 -22.39 -14.56 13.03
N ALA A 325 -21.45 -14.81 12.12
CA ALA A 325 -20.60 -13.77 11.57
C ALA A 325 -21.24 -12.98 10.41
N ASN A 326 -22.38 -13.43 9.88
CA ASN A 326 -22.95 -13.02 8.59
C ASN A 326 -21.88 -13.00 7.47
N GLU A 327 -21.05 -14.04 7.41
CA GLU A 327 -19.89 -14.09 6.51
C GLU A 327 -19.99 -15.33 5.60
N LEU A 328 -19.99 -15.11 4.29
CA LEU A 328 -19.88 -16.18 3.29
C LEU A 328 -18.41 -16.45 2.99
N LYS A 329 -17.97 -17.68 3.24
CA LYS A 329 -16.62 -18.17 3.00
C LYS A 329 -16.59 -18.95 1.68
N LEU A 330 -15.74 -18.53 0.76
CA LEU A 330 -15.56 -19.15 -0.55
C LEU A 330 -14.12 -19.67 -0.65
N GLU A 331 -13.92 -20.98 -0.63
CA GLU A 331 -12.59 -21.59 -0.74
C GLU A 331 -12.28 -21.95 -2.19
N VAL A 332 -11.24 -21.35 -2.74
CA VAL A 332 -10.79 -21.56 -4.12
C VAL A 332 -10.15 -22.95 -4.23
N ASN A 333 -10.57 -23.75 -5.22
CA ASN A 333 -10.02 -25.08 -5.50
C ASN A 333 -9.17 -25.13 -6.80
N ARG A 334 -9.23 -24.06 -7.60
CA ARG A 334 -8.50 -23.90 -8.87
C ARG A 334 -8.11 -22.44 -9.01
N THR A 335 -6.90 -22.21 -9.51
CA THR A 335 -6.39 -20.83 -9.62
C THR A 335 -7.24 -20.00 -10.58
N ILE A 336 -7.68 -18.82 -10.12
CA ILE A 336 -8.44 -17.84 -10.90
C ILE A 336 -7.48 -16.73 -11.33
N TYR A 337 -7.40 -16.49 -12.64
CA TYR A 337 -6.60 -15.42 -13.24
C TYR A 337 -7.51 -14.30 -13.73
N PHE A 338 -7.20 -13.06 -13.34
CA PHE A 338 -8.00 -11.88 -13.71
C PHE A 338 -7.41 -11.10 -14.90
N SER A 339 -6.19 -11.42 -15.34
CA SER A 339 -5.52 -10.77 -16.47
C SER A 339 -4.68 -11.76 -17.30
N GLY A 340 -4.38 -11.38 -18.55
CA GLY A 340 -3.52 -12.13 -19.48
C GLY A 340 -4.14 -13.41 -20.03
N ALA A 341 -3.29 -14.32 -20.54
CA ALA A 341 -3.72 -15.55 -21.21
C ALA A 341 -4.58 -16.49 -20.33
N GLY A 342 -4.43 -16.43 -19.00
CA GLY A 342 -5.28 -17.18 -18.09
C GLY A 342 -6.71 -16.63 -17.99
N ALA A 343 -6.88 -15.32 -18.22
CA ALA A 343 -8.16 -14.64 -18.17
C ALA A 343 -8.95 -14.82 -19.48
N GLU A 344 -8.27 -14.97 -20.61
CA GLU A 344 -8.85 -15.35 -21.90
C GLU A 344 -9.61 -16.69 -21.85
N LEU A 345 -9.20 -17.60 -20.96
CA LEU A 345 -9.93 -18.87 -20.73
C LEU A 345 -11.30 -18.65 -20.07
N LEU A 346 -11.46 -17.58 -19.30
CA LEU A 346 -12.72 -17.22 -18.64
C LEU A 346 -13.60 -16.36 -19.55
N ASN A 347 -13.00 -15.54 -20.41
CA ASN A 347 -13.70 -14.70 -21.38
C ASN A 347 -12.89 -14.60 -22.69
N PRO A 348 -13.30 -15.29 -23.77
CA PRO A 348 -12.58 -15.32 -25.04
C PRO A 348 -12.45 -13.95 -25.73
N ASP A 349 -13.32 -13.00 -25.38
CA ASP A 349 -13.39 -11.67 -25.99
C ASP A 349 -12.52 -10.63 -25.27
N ALA A 350 -11.71 -11.05 -24.30
CA ALA A 350 -10.92 -10.16 -23.47
C ALA A 350 -9.75 -9.53 -24.23
N VAL A 351 -9.53 -8.23 -23.99
CA VAL A 351 -8.36 -7.53 -24.52
C VAL A 351 -7.14 -7.87 -23.66
N PRO A 352 -6.00 -8.28 -24.25
CA PRO A 352 -4.79 -8.57 -23.51
C PRO A 352 -4.34 -7.37 -22.65
N GLY A 353 -4.18 -7.60 -21.35
CA GLY A 353 -3.72 -6.59 -20.38
C GLY A 353 -4.82 -5.88 -19.61
N GLU A 354 -6.10 -6.08 -19.93
CA GLU A 354 -7.22 -5.58 -19.14
C GLU A 354 -7.60 -6.59 -18.04
N GLU A 355 -7.94 -6.11 -16.84
CA GLU A 355 -8.53 -6.96 -15.81
C GLU A 355 -9.97 -7.32 -16.20
N ILE A 356 -10.31 -8.61 -16.21
CA ILE A 356 -11.64 -9.09 -16.59
C ILE A 356 -12.49 -9.30 -15.34
N PRO A 357 -13.54 -8.50 -15.11
CA PRO A 357 -14.50 -8.76 -14.04
C PRO A 357 -15.18 -10.10 -14.27
N THR A 358 -15.14 -10.97 -13.27
CA THR A 358 -15.75 -12.31 -13.36
C THR A 358 -16.91 -12.42 -12.38
N THR A 359 -17.97 -13.09 -12.78
CA THR A 359 -19.21 -13.22 -11.99
C THR A 359 -19.38 -14.63 -11.41
N LEU A 360 -19.69 -14.68 -10.13
CA LEU A 360 -20.06 -15.87 -9.37
C LEU A 360 -21.45 -15.67 -8.76
N GLY A 361 -22.34 -16.64 -8.94
CA GLY A 361 -23.68 -16.61 -8.37
C GLY A 361 -23.78 -17.39 -7.05
N PHE A 362 -24.62 -16.92 -6.14
CA PHE A 362 -25.00 -17.58 -4.88
C PHE A 362 -26.51 -17.85 -4.89
N ARG A 363 -26.94 -19.10 -4.64
CA ARG A 363 -28.36 -19.43 -4.64
C ARG A 363 -29.00 -19.34 -3.27
N ASN A 364 -30.31 -19.10 -3.26
CA ASN A 364 -31.18 -19.25 -2.10
C ASN A 364 -30.79 -18.40 -0.88
N LEU A 365 -30.23 -17.20 -1.11
CA LEU A 365 -29.97 -16.26 -0.03
C LEU A 365 -31.21 -15.39 0.18
N LYS A 366 -31.64 -15.27 1.43
CA LYS A 366 -32.72 -14.37 1.81
C LYS A 366 -32.17 -12.96 2.04
N LEU A 367 -32.73 -11.97 1.35
CA LEU A 367 -32.33 -10.58 1.49
C LEU A 367 -32.61 -10.04 2.90
N PRO A 368 -31.81 -9.07 3.38
CA PRO A 368 -32.13 -8.32 4.58
C PRO A 368 -33.40 -7.47 4.40
N GLY A 369 -33.88 -6.90 5.51
CA GLY A 369 -35.02 -5.98 5.49
C GLY A 369 -34.74 -4.67 4.74
N ALA A 370 -33.49 -4.22 4.74
CA ALA A 370 -33.05 -3.01 4.06
C ALA A 370 -31.54 -3.02 3.78
N LEU A 371 -31.12 -2.42 2.67
CA LEU A 371 -29.72 -2.09 2.32
C LEU A 371 -29.67 -0.72 1.66
N TYR A 372 -28.65 0.07 1.98
CA TYR A 372 -28.35 1.26 1.18
C TYR A 372 -27.86 0.86 -0.22
N GLU A 373 -27.93 1.80 -1.15
CA GLU A 373 -27.16 1.68 -2.39
C GLU A 373 -25.66 1.78 -2.03
N ASN A 374 -24.85 0.86 -2.55
CA ASN A 374 -23.42 0.74 -2.25
C ASN A 374 -23.14 0.67 -0.73
N ASP A 375 -23.92 -0.16 -0.05
CA ASP A 375 -23.92 -0.24 1.42
C ASP A 375 -22.52 -0.55 1.99
N PRO A 376 -21.92 0.33 2.82
CA PRO A 376 -20.56 0.15 3.32
C PRO A 376 -20.40 -1.04 4.27
N SER A 377 -21.50 -1.60 4.77
CA SER A 377 -21.49 -2.82 5.59
C SER A 377 -21.21 -4.10 4.81
N LEU A 378 -21.36 -4.06 3.48
CA LEU A 378 -21.02 -5.19 2.62
C LEU A 378 -19.51 -5.17 2.42
N LEU A 379 -18.81 -6.07 3.10
CA LEU A 379 -17.36 -6.11 3.10
C LEU A 379 -16.84 -7.35 2.39
N LEU A 380 -15.66 -7.23 1.80
CA LEU A 380 -14.95 -8.31 1.16
C LEU A 380 -13.50 -8.30 1.60
N ARG A 381 -12.91 -9.48 1.80
CA ARG A 381 -11.48 -9.65 2.07
C ARG A 381 -11.04 -11.02 1.59
N ASN A 382 -9.74 -11.23 1.42
CA ASN A 382 -9.18 -12.54 1.14
C ASN A 382 -8.44 -13.11 2.36
N SER A 383 -7.90 -14.31 2.20
CA SER A 383 -7.20 -15.05 3.25
C SER A 383 -5.76 -14.60 3.49
N ASP A 384 -5.25 -13.59 2.78
CA ASP A 384 -3.94 -13.04 3.10
C ASP A 384 -3.95 -12.46 4.50
N LYS A 385 -2.91 -12.79 5.27
CA LYS A 385 -2.78 -12.41 6.69
C LYS A 385 -2.98 -10.91 6.95
N MET A 386 -2.68 -10.09 5.94
CA MET A 386 -2.71 -8.63 6.03
C MET A 386 -3.77 -8.00 5.11
N SER A 387 -4.67 -8.80 4.51
CA SER A 387 -5.80 -8.26 3.75
C SER A 387 -6.74 -7.51 4.69
N THR A 388 -6.90 -6.21 4.47
CA THR A 388 -7.94 -5.42 5.13
C THR A 388 -9.30 -5.65 4.44
N PRO A 389 -10.41 -5.57 5.19
CA PRO A 389 -11.75 -5.52 4.60
C PRO A 389 -11.90 -4.31 3.67
N GLN A 390 -12.48 -4.54 2.49
CA GLN A 390 -12.85 -3.52 1.51
C GLN A 390 -14.38 -3.49 1.40
N SER A 391 -14.99 -2.33 1.27
CA SER A 391 -16.42 -2.27 0.95
C SER A 391 -16.67 -2.74 -0.50
N VAL A 392 -17.79 -3.44 -0.72
CA VAL A 392 -18.28 -3.74 -2.06
C VAL A 392 -18.58 -2.41 -2.77
N GLN A 393 -17.95 -2.17 -3.92
CA GLN A 393 -18.02 -0.88 -4.61
C GLN A 393 -19.43 -0.57 -5.13
N SER A 394 -20.15 -1.60 -5.58
CA SER A 394 -21.50 -1.44 -6.13
C SER A 394 -22.49 -2.47 -5.60
N SER A 395 -23.61 -2.00 -5.05
CA SER A 395 -24.73 -2.86 -4.67
C SER A 395 -26.07 -2.15 -4.80
N PRO A 396 -27.13 -2.82 -5.29
CA PRO A 396 -28.47 -2.27 -5.31
C PRO A 396 -29.00 -2.00 -3.90
N ARG A 397 -29.82 -0.96 -3.80
CA ARG A 397 -30.67 -0.71 -2.63
C ARG A 397 -31.69 -1.84 -2.47
N VAL A 398 -31.94 -2.28 -1.24
CA VAL A 398 -33.01 -3.23 -0.88
C VAL A 398 -33.98 -2.53 0.06
N GLY A 399 -35.28 -2.68 -0.19
CA GLY A 399 -36.34 -2.06 0.60
C GLY A 399 -36.74 -0.66 0.15
N GLU A 400 -37.94 -0.27 0.59
CA GLU A 400 -38.51 1.05 0.32
C GLU A 400 -37.89 2.10 1.26
N PRO A 401 -37.67 3.33 0.79
CA PRO A 401 -37.29 4.44 1.66
C PRO A 401 -38.32 4.64 2.78
N LEU A 402 -37.85 4.83 4.00
CA LEU A 402 -38.64 5.27 5.15
C LEU A 402 -39.08 6.73 4.96
N GLU A 403 -40.00 7.19 5.80
CA GLU A 403 -40.35 8.63 5.89
C GLU A 403 -39.08 9.44 6.19
N GLY A 404 -38.60 10.21 5.21
CA GLY A 404 -37.31 10.91 5.26
C GLY A 404 -36.31 10.48 4.17
N GLY A 405 -36.62 9.45 3.38
CA GLY A 405 -35.83 9.04 2.22
C GLY A 405 -34.68 8.07 2.53
N GLU A 406 -34.39 7.82 3.80
CA GLU A 406 -33.40 6.84 4.25
C GLU A 406 -33.99 5.43 4.28
N VAL A 407 -33.18 4.40 4.04
CA VAL A 407 -33.64 2.99 3.99
C VAL A 407 -33.47 2.29 5.34
N LYS A 408 -32.49 2.74 6.13
CA LYS A 408 -32.24 2.24 7.49
C LYS A 408 -32.22 3.43 8.45
N ALA A 409 -32.93 3.31 9.55
CA ALA A 409 -32.95 4.26 10.66
C ALA A 409 -33.19 3.51 11.99
N PHE A 410 -33.02 4.21 13.11
CA PHE A 410 -33.61 3.80 14.38
C PHE A 410 -35.04 4.30 14.42
N LEU A 411 -36.02 3.41 14.18
CA LEU A 411 -37.45 3.74 14.26
C LEU A 411 -37.80 4.41 15.59
N ILE A 412 -37.20 3.94 16.67
CA ILE A 412 -37.23 4.55 18.01
C ILE A 412 -35.81 4.75 18.50
N SER A 413 -35.50 5.95 18.97
CA SER A 413 -34.27 6.30 19.69
C SER A 413 -34.62 7.34 20.76
N GLU A 414 -34.81 6.90 21.99
CA GLU A 414 -35.25 7.73 23.11
C GLU A 414 -34.27 7.60 24.28
N LEU A 415 -33.89 8.74 24.86
CA LEU A 415 -33.19 8.81 26.13
C LEU A 415 -34.14 9.28 27.22
N SER A 416 -33.97 8.77 28.43
CA SER A 416 -34.59 9.33 29.63
C SER A 416 -33.60 9.29 30.79
N PHE A 417 -33.71 10.26 31.69
CA PHE A 417 -32.77 10.44 32.80
C PHE A 417 -33.50 10.46 34.13
N ASN A 418 -32.90 9.87 35.17
CA ASN A 418 -33.43 9.90 36.53
C ASN A 418 -32.30 9.92 37.59
N PRO A 419 -32.09 11.03 38.32
CA PRO A 419 -32.82 12.31 38.23
C PRO A 419 -32.41 13.15 37.00
N MET A 420 -33.26 14.05 36.53
CA MET A 420 -32.96 15.00 35.43
C MET A 420 -32.24 16.26 35.95
N GLU A 421 -31.25 16.10 36.84
CA GLU A 421 -30.51 17.21 37.44
C GLU A 421 -29.18 17.45 36.71
N PRO A 422 -28.86 18.69 36.32
CA PRO A 422 -27.64 19.00 35.58
C PRO A 422 -26.37 18.72 36.40
N GLU A 423 -25.33 18.20 35.75
CA GLU A 423 -24.01 17.88 36.34
C GLU A 423 -24.04 16.88 37.51
N ASN A 424 -25.18 16.24 37.75
CA ASN A 424 -25.37 15.18 38.75
C ASN A 424 -25.38 13.79 38.08
N PRO A 425 -24.87 12.74 38.76
CA PRO A 425 -25.01 11.37 38.29
C PRO A 425 -26.48 11.01 38.11
N SER A 426 -26.80 10.36 36.99
CA SER A 426 -28.18 10.01 36.65
C SER A 426 -28.26 8.62 36.05
N SER A 427 -29.37 7.93 36.31
CA SER A 427 -29.68 6.70 35.59
C SER A 427 -30.12 7.09 34.18
N ILE A 428 -29.45 6.53 33.17
CA ILE A 428 -29.75 6.81 31.76
C ILE A 428 -30.42 5.57 31.17
N THR A 429 -31.69 5.69 30.83
CA THR A 429 -32.42 4.64 30.12
C THR A 429 -32.48 4.97 28.64
N LEU A 430 -31.96 4.06 27.82
CA LEU A 430 -32.02 4.09 26.37
C LEU A 430 -33.09 3.12 25.89
N ARG A 431 -34.04 3.62 25.10
CA ARG A 431 -35.01 2.81 24.37
C ARG A 431 -34.75 2.93 22.88
N LEU A 432 -34.51 1.81 22.24
CA LEU A 432 -34.17 1.73 20.83
C LEU A 432 -34.99 0.69 20.08
N ARG A 433 -35.31 0.97 18.82
CA ARG A 433 -35.84 0.01 17.85
C ARG A 433 -35.23 0.29 16.49
N PRO A 434 -34.23 -0.49 16.04
CA PRO A 434 -33.70 -0.32 14.69
C PRO A 434 -34.73 -0.77 13.64
N SER A 435 -34.63 -0.24 12.42
CA SER A 435 -35.44 -0.69 11.27
C SER A 435 -34.98 -2.04 10.70
N ILE A 436 -33.75 -2.43 11.00
CA ILE A 436 -33.14 -3.71 10.61
C ILE A 436 -32.71 -4.49 11.85
N ILE A 437 -32.56 -5.81 11.72
CA ILE A 437 -32.03 -6.64 12.79
C ILE A 437 -30.53 -6.35 12.95
N LEU A 438 -30.08 -6.07 14.17
CA LEU A 438 -28.65 -5.97 14.48
C LEU A 438 -28.20 -7.31 15.07
N TYR A 439 -27.18 -7.90 14.46
CA TYR A 439 -26.64 -9.20 14.87
C TYR A 439 -25.51 -9.03 15.87
N GLN A 440 -25.06 -10.15 16.45
CA GLN A 440 -23.87 -10.18 17.29
C GLN A 440 -22.71 -9.37 16.72
N ARG A 441 -21.91 -8.75 17.61
CA ARG A 441 -20.77 -7.88 17.29
C ARG A 441 -21.10 -6.60 16.52
N ASN A 442 -22.35 -6.38 16.09
CA ASN A 442 -22.75 -5.04 15.70
C ASN A 442 -22.65 -4.12 16.92
N THR A 443 -22.33 -2.86 16.68
CA THR A 443 -22.24 -1.86 17.74
C THR A 443 -23.26 -0.77 17.52
N ILE A 444 -23.86 -0.29 18.59
CA ILE A 444 -24.69 0.91 18.60
C ILE A 444 -23.85 1.97 19.30
N VAL A 445 -23.58 3.08 18.61
CA VAL A 445 -22.73 4.15 19.12
C VAL A 445 -23.60 5.38 19.32
N LEU A 446 -23.68 5.86 20.56
CA LEU A 446 -24.36 7.10 20.91
C LEU A 446 -23.30 8.18 21.13
N HIS A 447 -23.46 9.32 20.47
CA HIS A 447 -22.61 10.50 20.65
C HIS A 447 -23.28 11.41 21.66
N LEU A 448 -22.81 11.37 22.90
CA LEU A 448 -23.42 12.00 24.08
C LEU A 448 -22.60 13.21 24.54
N TYR A 449 -22.49 14.23 23.68
CA TYR A 449 -21.71 15.43 23.97
C TYR A 449 -22.12 16.10 25.29
N GLY A 450 -21.12 16.40 26.13
CA GLY A 450 -21.29 17.07 27.41
C GLY A 450 -21.56 16.15 28.61
N PHE A 451 -21.79 14.84 28.40
CA PHE A 451 -21.91 13.86 29.49
C PHE A 451 -20.54 13.53 30.09
N LYS A 452 -20.40 13.50 31.42
CA LYS A 452 -19.10 13.33 32.08
C LYS A 452 -19.11 12.20 33.09
N LEU A 453 -18.04 11.42 33.17
CA LEU A 453 -17.90 10.41 34.23
C LEU A 453 -17.26 11.03 35.48
N THR A 454 -17.78 10.72 36.67
CA THR A 454 -17.32 11.32 37.94
C THR A 454 -15.90 10.89 38.33
N SER A 455 -15.48 9.68 37.94
CA SER A 455 -14.25 9.03 38.43
C SER A 455 -13.31 8.51 37.34
N GLY A 456 -13.51 8.89 36.09
CA GLY A 456 -12.64 8.48 34.97
C GLY A 456 -11.55 9.51 34.69
N GLY A 457 -10.29 9.07 34.60
CA GLY A 457 -9.26 9.86 33.94
C GLY A 457 -9.66 10.14 32.49
N THR A 458 -9.17 11.22 31.90
CA THR A 458 -9.55 11.69 30.55
C THR A 458 -9.13 10.77 29.40
N GLU A 459 -8.48 9.64 29.67
CA GLU A 459 -7.76 8.85 28.66
C GLU A 459 -8.16 7.36 28.57
N GLU A 460 -9.03 6.84 29.44
CA GLU A 460 -9.37 5.40 29.43
C GLU A 460 -10.85 5.12 29.11
N MET A 461 -11.07 4.18 28.19
CA MET A 461 -12.37 3.60 27.90
C MET A 461 -12.91 2.89 29.15
N THR A 462 -14.09 3.28 29.63
CA THR A 462 -14.66 2.78 30.88
C THR A 462 -15.88 1.90 30.63
N SER A 463 -15.90 0.68 31.17
CA SER A 463 -17.07 -0.19 31.10
C SER A 463 -18.14 0.22 32.12
N LEU A 464 -19.34 0.54 31.66
CA LEU A 464 -20.51 0.90 32.45
C LEU A 464 -21.48 -0.28 32.50
N PRO A 465 -21.80 -0.85 33.68
CA PRO A 465 -22.75 -1.97 33.78
C PRO A 465 -24.15 -1.57 33.29
N LEU A 466 -24.83 -2.50 32.63
CA LEU A 466 -26.24 -2.40 32.25
C LEU A 466 -27.05 -3.20 33.27
N GLU A 467 -27.73 -2.49 34.17
CA GLU A 467 -28.49 -3.11 35.25
C GLU A 467 -29.99 -2.94 35.07
N ASN A 468 -30.76 -3.78 35.77
CA ASN A 468 -32.20 -3.63 35.94
C ASN A 468 -33.02 -3.64 34.63
N THR A 469 -32.50 -4.26 33.56
CA THR A 469 -33.23 -4.44 32.30
C THR A 469 -33.10 -5.89 31.80
N PRO A 470 -34.21 -6.55 31.42
CA PRO A 470 -34.18 -7.90 30.84
C PRO A 470 -33.29 -7.99 29.61
N GLU A 471 -33.16 -6.89 28.86
CA GLU A 471 -32.45 -6.81 27.58
C GLU A 471 -30.94 -6.58 27.72
N ALA A 472 -30.42 -6.40 28.94
CA ALA A 472 -28.98 -6.22 29.16
C ALA A 472 -28.15 -7.41 28.67
N ASP A 473 -28.73 -8.63 28.67
CA ASP A 473 -28.08 -9.84 28.18
C ASP A 473 -27.87 -9.87 26.65
N LYS A 474 -28.53 -8.98 25.90
CA LYS A 474 -28.30 -8.79 24.47
C LYS A 474 -27.00 -8.06 24.17
N PHE A 475 -26.37 -7.44 25.17
CA PHE A 475 -25.13 -6.68 25.01
C PHE A 475 -23.95 -7.41 25.67
N LYS A 476 -22.79 -7.33 25.03
CA LYS A 476 -21.56 -8.04 25.41
C LYS A 476 -21.22 -7.72 26.87
N ASN A 477 -21.04 -8.78 27.67
CA ASN A 477 -20.76 -8.70 29.11
C ASN A 477 -21.78 -7.89 29.94
N LYS A 478 -22.96 -7.56 29.39
CA LYS A 478 -23.94 -6.66 30.01
C LYS A 478 -23.34 -5.30 30.38
N VAL A 479 -22.45 -4.77 29.55
CA VAL A 479 -21.84 -3.44 29.73
C VAL A 479 -22.02 -2.58 28.48
N ALA A 480 -22.04 -1.27 28.69
CA ALA A 480 -21.73 -0.28 27.66
C ALA A 480 -20.30 0.21 27.86
N GLU A 481 -19.61 0.60 26.80
CA GLU A 481 -18.25 1.15 26.86
C GLU A 481 -18.33 2.67 26.65
N TRP A 482 -17.85 3.45 27.60
CA TRP A 482 -17.79 4.91 27.54
C TRP A 482 -16.40 5.39 27.15
N ASP A 483 -16.34 6.20 26.10
CA ASP A 483 -15.16 6.93 25.68
C ASP A 483 -15.32 8.42 26.01
N ALA A 484 -14.51 8.91 26.95
CA ALA A 484 -14.56 10.30 27.40
C ALA A 484 -13.90 11.29 26.42
N VAL A 485 -13.01 10.82 25.54
CA VAL A 485 -12.33 11.66 24.54
C VAL A 485 -13.32 12.00 23.43
N ASP A 486 -14.00 10.98 22.92
CA ASP A 486 -14.94 11.11 21.80
C ASP A 486 -16.39 11.38 22.26
N TRP A 487 -16.66 11.35 23.57
CA TRP A 487 -18.00 11.47 24.16
C TRP A 487 -18.96 10.40 23.63
N THR A 488 -18.45 9.18 23.43
CA THR A 488 -19.23 8.09 22.85
C THR A 488 -19.57 7.02 23.86
N LEU A 489 -20.79 6.52 23.76
CA LEU A 489 -21.26 5.35 24.49
C LEU A 489 -21.52 4.22 23.48
N THR A 490 -20.73 3.16 23.59
CA THR A 490 -20.76 2.02 22.66
C THR A 490 -21.43 0.81 23.32
N LEU A 491 -22.46 0.29 22.66
CA LEU A 491 -23.17 -0.92 23.02
C LEU A 491 -22.88 -2.00 21.97
N THR A 492 -22.12 -3.03 22.33
CA THR A 492 -21.82 -4.14 21.41
C THR A 492 -22.82 -5.28 21.63
N VAL A 493 -23.48 -5.75 20.57
CA VAL A 493 -24.40 -6.92 20.65
C VAL A 493 -23.59 -8.16 21.03
N ALA A 494 -24.04 -8.90 22.04
CA ALA A 494 -23.39 -10.11 22.54
C ALA A 494 -23.38 -11.24 21.49
N ASP A 495 -22.44 -12.18 21.64
CA ASP A 495 -22.42 -13.41 20.83
C ASP A 495 -23.73 -14.19 21.01
N GLU A 496 -24.22 -14.77 19.92
CA GLU A 496 -25.50 -15.50 19.82
C GLU A 496 -26.76 -14.68 20.16
N ARG A 497 -26.65 -13.35 20.24
CA ARG A 497 -27.77 -12.43 20.47
C ARG A 497 -28.05 -11.56 19.27
N VAL A 498 -29.27 -11.04 19.24
CA VAL A 498 -29.76 -10.11 18.20
C VAL A 498 -30.58 -8.99 18.84
N ILE A 499 -30.50 -7.80 18.26
CA ILE A 499 -31.44 -6.70 18.49
C ILE A 499 -32.45 -6.75 17.37
N PRO A 500 -33.67 -7.24 17.62
CA PRO A 500 -34.71 -7.33 16.61
C PRO A 500 -35.26 -5.95 16.25
N ASN A 501 -35.92 -5.85 15.10
CA ASN A 501 -36.48 -4.60 14.57
C ASN A 501 -37.98 -4.41 14.84
N ASP A 502 -38.63 -5.37 15.48
CA ASP A 502 -40.07 -5.38 15.73
C ASP A 502 -40.44 -5.07 17.20
N ILE A 503 -39.51 -5.25 18.13
CA ILE A 503 -39.68 -4.94 19.55
C ILE A 503 -38.69 -3.87 20.04
N ASP A 504 -39.10 -3.11 21.05
CA ASP A 504 -38.22 -2.16 21.71
C ASP A 504 -37.19 -2.88 22.55
N THR A 505 -35.94 -2.47 22.39
CA THR A 505 -34.86 -2.84 23.30
C THR A 505 -34.66 -1.69 24.29
N VAL A 506 -34.75 -1.99 25.58
CA VAL A 506 -34.61 -1.00 26.65
C VAL A 506 -33.46 -1.41 27.55
N VAL A 507 -32.46 -0.54 27.68
CA VAL A 507 -31.33 -0.74 28.59
C VAL A 507 -31.14 0.46 29.48
N THR A 508 -30.69 0.22 30.72
CA THR A 508 -30.48 1.27 31.71
C THR A 508 -29.05 1.21 32.23
N ILE A 509 -28.36 2.35 32.15
CA ILE A 509 -27.10 2.59 32.84
C ILE A 509 -27.47 3.16 34.23
N PRO A 510 -27.09 2.48 35.32
CA PRO A 510 -27.45 2.90 36.67
C PRO A 510 -26.67 4.16 37.08
N TRP A 511 -27.25 5.00 37.94
CA TRP A 511 -26.64 6.26 38.38
C TRP A 511 -25.33 6.04 39.16
N GLU A 512 -25.16 4.87 39.77
CA GLU A 512 -23.97 4.43 40.50
C GLU A 512 -22.71 4.40 39.63
N THR A 513 -22.86 4.34 38.31
CA THR A 513 -21.74 4.47 37.36
C THR A 513 -21.08 5.85 37.40
N GLY A 514 -21.75 6.85 37.97
CA GLY A 514 -21.23 8.21 38.06
C GLY A 514 -21.27 8.97 36.74
N LEU A 515 -22.02 8.51 35.74
CA LEU A 515 -22.24 9.23 34.48
C LEU A 515 -23.19 10.41 34.72
N LYS A 516 -22.65 11.63 34.59
CA LYS A 516 -23.31 12.91 34.86
C LYS A 516 -23.92 13.47 33.60
N LEU A 517 -25.12 14.03 33.74
CA LEU A 517 -25.78 14.79 32.68
C LEU A 517 -25.04 16.11 32.42
N PRO A 518 -25.10 16.65 31.18
CA PRO A 518 -24.54 17.96 30.88
C PRO A 518 -25.26 19.07 31.67
N SER A 519 -24.58 20.20 31.88
CA SER A 519 -25.17 21.38 32.50
C SER A 519 -26.42 21.91 31.80
N LYS A 520 -26.49 21.75 30.46
CA LYS A 520 -27.60 22.19 29.61
C LYS A 520 -27.83 21.25 28.43
N LEU A 521 -29.04 20.75 28.28
CA LEU A 521 -29.49 19.93 27.16
C LEU A 521 -30.88 20.41 26.74
N SER A 522 -31.08 20.68 25.44
CA SER A 522 -32.41 21.08 24.96
C SER A 522 -33.28 19.85 24.71
N GLU A 523 -34.60 20.02 24.72
CA GLU A 523 -35.48 18.95 24.28
C GLU A 523 -35.25 18.65 22.79
N GLY A 524 -35.05 17.38 22.44
CA GLY A 524 -34.74 16.97 21.07
C GLY A 524 -33.40 17.52 20.55
N ASP A 525 -32.41 17.69 21.43
CA ASP A 525 -31.11 18.25 21.07
C ASP A 525 -30.44 17.44 19.95
N GLY A 526 -30.36 18.02 18.74
CA GLY A 526 -29.81 17.37 17.56
C GLY A 526 -28.30 17.10 17.63
N LEU A 527 -27.61 17.59 18.68
CA LEU A 527 -26.22 17.25 18.95
C LEU A 527 -26.07 15.80 19.43
N LEU A 528 -27.08 15.26 20.11
CA LEU A 528 -27.05 13.87 20.51
C LEU A 528 -27.44 13.02 19.31
N THR A 529 -26.51 12.20 18.86
CA THR A 529 -26.71 11.36 17.68
C THR A 529 -26.50 9.89 18.01
N ILE A 530 -27.02 9.02 17.15
CA ILE A 530 -26.93 7.58 17.27
C ILE A 530 -26.60 7.00 15.90
N GLU A 531 -25.74 5.99 15.87
CA GLU A 531 -25.44 5.19 14.69
C GLU A 531 -25.30 3.71 15.05
N ALA A 532 -25.32 2.85 14.03
CA ALA A 532 -24.97 1.44 14.20
C ALA A 532 -23.82 1.08 13.26
N LEU A 533 -22.80 0.38 13.77
CA LEU A 533 -21.69 -0.18 12.97
C LEU A 533 -21.88 -1.70 12.83
N GLY A 534 -21.31 -2.28 11.77
CA GLY A 534 -21.61 -3.65 11.36
C GLY A 534 -22.71 -3.63 10.31
N SER A 535 -23.99 -3.80 10.69
CA SER A 535 -25.12 -3.71 9.74
C SER A 535 -25.40 -2.30 9.18
N TYR A 536 -24.62 -1.31 9.63
CA TYR A 536 -24.59 0.08 9.23
C TYR A 536 -25.95 0.80 9.20
N ILE A 537 -26.19 1.63 10.21
CA ILE A 537 -27.22 2.68 10.20
C ILE A 537 -26.47 4.00 10.28
N LYS A 538 -26.69 4.90 9.30
CA LYS A 538 -26.05 6.21 9.27
C LYS A 538 -26.34 6.97 10.56
N ARG A 539 -25.37 7.80 10.96
CA ARG A 539 -25.53 8.70 12.09
C ARG A 539 -26.73 9.62 11.90
N GLU A 540 -27.65 9.58 12.85
CA GLU A 540 -28.85 10.42 12.88
C GLU A 540 -29.08 10.99 14.29
N PRO A 541 -29.85 12.08 14.43
CA PRO A 541 -30.23 12.61 15.74
C PRO A 541 -31.05 11.60 16.55
N ILE A 542 -30.86 11.59 17.87
CA ILE A 542 -31.73 10.84 18.79
C ILE A 542 -33.12 11.49 18.77
N LYS A 543 -34.15 10.70 18.45
CA LYS A 543 -35.51 11.19 18.16
C LYS A 543 -36.19 11.83 19.35
N ARG A 544 -35.93 11.35 20.57
CA ARG A 544 -36.44 11.95 21.80
C ARG A 544 -35.37 12.05 22.86
N VAL A 545 -35.12 13.28 23.30
CA VAL A 545 -34.17 13.61 24.36
C VAL A 545 -34.87 14.64 25.25
N PRO A 546 -35.03 14.40 26.57
CA PRO A 546 -35.61 15.39 27.47
C PRO A 546 -34.61 16.51 27.74
N ALA A 547 -35.13 17.70 28.04
CA ALA A 547 -34.29 18.82 28.44
C ALA A 547 -33.64 18.59 29.82
N VAL A 548 -32.42 19.10 30.00
CA VAL A 548 -31.70 19.10 31.27
C VAL A 548 -31.19 20.51 31.55
N GLY A 549 -31.41 21.00 32.78
CA GLY A 549 -30.99 22.34 33.18
C GLY A 549 -31.79 23.46 32.50
N PRO A 550 -31.29 24.71 32.56
CA PRO A 550 -31.94 25.85 31.91
C PRO A 550 -31.82 25.77 30.38
N PRO A 551 -32.75 26.38 29.62
CA PRO A 551 -32.72 26.36 28.16
C PRO A 551 -31.44 26.99 27.60
N LYS A 552 -31.02 26.51 26.43
CA LYS A 552 -29.93 27.13 25.66
C LYS A 552 -30.42 28.42 25.00
N TYR A 553 -29.71 29.54 25.18
CA TYR A 553 -30.05 30.83 24.57
C TYR A 553 -28.82 31.72 24.44
N ILE A 554 -28.90 32.70 23.53
CA ILE A 554 -27.92 33.77 23.36
C ILE A 554 -28.09 34.77 24.49
N THR A 555 -27.07 34.95 25.33
CA THR A 555 -27.11 35.87 26.47
C THR A 555 -26.86 37.31 26.06
N ASP A 556 -26.03 37.50 25.03
CA ASP A 556 -25.67 38.81 24.50
C ASP A 556 -25.44 38.70 23.00
N SER A 557 -25.84 39.71 22.24
CA SER A 557 -25.64 39.76 20.79
C SER A 557 -25.58 41.20 20.30
N ARG A 558 -24.64 41.49 19.41
CA ARG A 558 -24.43 42.81 18.84
C ARG A 558 -24.17 42.71 17.34
N LEU A 559 -24.82 43.59 16.60
CA LEU A 559 -24.61 43.78 15.17
C LEU A 559 -23.91 45.12 14.95
N VAL A 560 -22.75 45.11 14.30
CA VAL A 560 -21.92 46.29 14.03
C VAL A 560 -21.81 46.50 12.52
N PHE A 561 -22.01 47.75 12.09
CA PHE A 561 -21.81 48.18 10.71
C PHE A 561 -20.60 49.11 10.61
N GLU A 562 -19.71 48.85 9.67
CA GLU A 562 -18.53 49.70 9.44
C GLU A 562 -18.30 49.99 7.94
N PRO A 563 -18.52 51.23 7.44
CA PRO A 563 -19.09 52.39 8.15
C PRO A 563 -20.61 52.26 8.34
N ALA A 564 -21.15 52.81 9.44
CA ALA A 564 -22.60 52.89 9.71
C ALA A 564 -23.27 54.09 9.01
N GLU A 565 -22.99 54.27 7.72
CA GLU A 565 -23.48 55.40 6.92
C GLU A 565 -24.52 54.95 5.88
N ALA A 566 -25.53 55.77 5.65
CA ALA A 566 -26.56 55.49 4.66
C ALA A 566 -25.96 55.44 3.24
N ASN A 567 -26.30 54.40 2.46
CA ASN A 567 -25.79 54.14 1.11
C ASN A 567 -24.28 53.88 1.02
N ALA A 568 -23.58 53.71 2.14
CA ALA A 568 -22.21 53.22 2.14
C ALA A 568 -22.20 51.68 2.05
N GLN A 569 -21.18 51.14 1.39
CA GLN A 569 -20.90 49.70 1.45
C GLN A 569 -20.30 49.39 2.83
N SER A 570 -21.08 48.76 3.71
CA SER A 570 -20.67 48.49 5.09
C SER A 570 -20.22 47.04 5.28
N ARG A 571 -19.19 46.84 6.10
CA ARG A 571 -18.90 45.55 6.74
C ARG A 571 -19.97 45.29 7.81
N LEU A 572 -20.51 44.08 7.81
CA LEU A 572 -21.42 43.59 8.85
C LEU A 572 -20.63 42.63 9.75
N GLU A 573 -20.55 42.97 11.03
CA GLU A 573 -19.91 42.14 12.06
C GLU A 573 -20.94 41.76 13.11
N PHE A 574 -21.01 40.46 13.41
CA PHE A 574 -21.94 39.92 14.39
C PHE A 574 -21.15 39.30 15.54
N GLU A 575 -21.37 39.81 16.74
CA GLU A 575 -20.79 39.32 17.97
C GLU A 575 -21.92 38.74 18.83
N PHE A 576 -21.69 37.61 19.48
CA PHE A 576 -22.66 37.07 20.42
C PHE A 576 -22.00 36.18 21.47
N THR A 577 -22.67 36.03 22.60
CA THR A 577 -22.32 35.08 23.65
C THR A 577 -23.48 34.14 23.86
N ALA A 578 -23.24 32.84 23.77
CA ALA A 578 -24.23 31.82 24.09
C ALA A 578 -24.07 31.36 25.54
N ASN A 579 -25.18 30.99 26.19
CA ASN A 579 -25.12 30.42 27.54
C ASN A 579 -24.66 28.95 27.56
N SER A 580 -24.31 28.37 26.41
CA SER A 580 -23.87 26.99 26.23
C SER A 580 -22.84 26.91 25.12
N ASP A 581 -22.08 25.82 25.11
CA ASP A 581 -21.14 25.54 24.01
C ASP A 581 -21.87 25.42 22.67
N ILE A 582 -21.22 25.94 21.62
CA ILE A 582 -21.64 25.78 20.22
C ILE A 582 -20.63 24.85 19.56
N LEU A 583 -21.09 23.67 19.17
CA LEU A 583 -20.22 22.66 18.57
C LEU A 583 -19.95 22.96 17.09
N PRO A 584 -18.83 22.48 16.53
CA PRO A 584 -18.54 22.58 15.11
C PRO A 584 -19.71 22.07 14.25
N GLY A 585 -20.00 22.77 13.15
CA GLY A 585 -21.09 22.42 12.24
C GLY A 585 -22.48 22.95 12.64
N THR A 586 -22.63 23.56 13.81
CA THR A 586 -23.87 24.25 14.20
C THR A 586 -24.16 25.39 13.22
N ARG A 587 -25.37 25.41 12.65
CA ARG A 587 -25.83 26.52 11.80
C ARG A 587 -26.52 27.57 12.65
N ILE A 588 -26.00 28.79 12.58
CA ILE A 588 -26.60 29.95 13.25
C ILE A 588 -27.34 30.75 12.17
N HIS A 589 -28.63 30.97 12.40
CA HIS A 589 -29.48 31.78 11.54
C HIS A 589 -29.63 33.16 12.18
N PHE A 590 -29.38 34.21 11.40
CA PHE A 590 -29.58 35.61 11.79
C PHE A 590 -30.80 36.21 11.12
#